data_AF-K8AKP3-F1
#
_entry.id   AF-K8AKP3-F1
#
_cell.length_a   1.000
_cell.length_b   1.000
_cell.length_c   1.000
_cell.angle_alpha   90.00
_cell.angle_beta   90.00
_cell.angle_gamma   90.00
#
_symmetry.space_group_name_H-M   'P 1'
#
loop_
_entity.id
_entity.type
_entity.pdbx_description
1 polymer ?
#
loop_
_entity_poly.entity_id
_entity_poly.type
_entity_poly.pdbx_seq_one_letter_code
_entity_poly.pdbx_strand_id
1 'polypeptide(L)'
;MPLCGRGEAKALLSASQRLNDQINMPWVILSSGVDEKLFPRAVRIAMSAGASGFLAGRAVWSSVIGLPDNELMLRDVALPKLRLLGEVVDDMMARR
;
A
#
# COMPACT_ATOMS: atom_id res chain seq x y z
N MET A 1 5.54 -1.92 -6.23
CA MET A 1 6.16 -0.70 -5.68
C MET A 1 7.65 -0.71 -5.99
N PRO A 2 8.22 0.31 -6.66
CA PRO A 2 9.66 0.41 -6.86
C PRO A 2 10.47 0.29 -5.55
N LEU A 3 11.68 -0.27 -5.65
CA LEU A 3 12.63 -0.43 -4.53
C LEU A 3 12.03 -1.08 -3.28
N CYS A 4 10.99 -1.92 -3.43
CA CYS A 4 10.29 -2.55 -2.30
C CYS A 4 9.74 -1.53 -1.28
N GLY A 5 9.47 -0.28 -1.68
CA GLY A 5 9.04 0.80 -0.79
C GLY A 5 10.14 1.34 0.14
N ARG A 6 11.40 0.91 -0.05
CA ARG A 6 12.57 1.34 0.72
C ARG A 6 13.28 2.53 0.06
N GLY A 7 14.05 3.26 0.84
CA GLY A 7 14.81 4.42 0.38
C GLY A 7 14.02 5.74 0.44
N GLU A 8 14.59 6.78 -0.17
CA GLU A 8 14.06 8.14 -0.13
C GLU A 8 12.73 8.29 -0.88
N ALA A 9 11.87 9.16 -0.36
CA ALA A 9 10.54 9.39 -0.96
C ALA A 9 10.64 9.92 -2.39
N LYS A 10 11.62 10.80 -2.67
CA LYS A 10 11.85 11.36 -4.01
C LYS A 10 12.22 10.29 -5.04
N ALA A 11 13.08 9.34 -4.66
CA ALA A 11 13.47 8.24 -5.54
C ALA A 11 12.28 7.32 -5.86
N LEU A 12 11.48 6.99 -4.84
CA LEU A 12 10.26 6.18 -5.00
C LEU A 12 9.21 6.88 -5.88
N LEU A 13 9.03 8.20 -5.69
CA LEU A 13 8.11 9.01 -6.48
C LEU A 13 8.54 9.05 -7.95
N SER A 14 9.81 9.40 -8.21
CA SER A 14 10.35 9.46 -9.57
C SER A 14 10.27 8.11 -10.29
N ALA A 15 10.53 7.01 -9.59
CA ALA A 15 10.36 5.67 -10.16
C ALA A 15 8.89 5.34 -10.44
N SER A 16 7.97 5.73 -9.55
CA SER A 16 6.52 5.50 -9.74
C SER A 16 5.96 6.35 -10.87
N GLN A 17 6.43 7.58 -11.07
CA GLN A 17 6.04 8.45 -12.17
C GLN A 17 6.44 7.84 -13.53
N ARG A 18 7.67 7.32 -13.64
CA ARG A 18 8.11 6.60 -14.85
C ARG A 18 7.24 5.39 -15.19
N LEU A 19 6.70 4.69 -14.18
CA LEU A 19 5.73 3.61 -14.41
C LEU A 19 4.38 4.17 -14.87
N ASN A 20 3.89 5.23 -14.22
CA ASN A 20 2.63 5.87 -14.57
C ASN A 20 2.60 6.34 -16.02
N ASP A 21 3.69 6.91 -16.52
CA ASP A 21 3.81 7.38 -17.91
C ASP A 21 3.67 6.26 -18.96
N GLN A 22 3.73 4.99 -18.53
CA GLN A 22 3.61 3.81 -19.39
C GLN A 22 2.27 3.06 -19.18
N ILE A 23 1.40 3.52 -18.27
CA ILE A 23 0.16 2.82 -17.91
C ILE A 23 -1.05 3.70 -18.26
N ASN A 24 -1.74 3.37 -19.35
CA ASN A 24 -2.85 4.16 -19.89
C ASN A 24 -4.22 3.78 -19.29
N MET A 25 -4.25 3.23 -18.09
CA MET A 25 -5.48 2.85 -17.38
C MET A 25 -5.31 3.00 -15.86
N PRO A 26 -6.40 3.04 -15.06
CA PRO A 26 -6.27 3.05 -13.61
C PRO A 26 -5.44 1.87 -13.12
N TRP A 27 -4.48 2.14 -12.25
CA TRP A 27 -3.56 1.13 -11.72
C TRP A 27 -3.41 1.23 -10.22
N VAL A 28 -3.01 0.13 -9.61
CA VAL A 28 -2.85 -0.01 -8.16
C VAL A 28 -1.53 -0.71 -7.84
N ILE A 29 -1.02 -0.52 -6.62
CA ILE A 29 0.14 -1.27 -6.15
C ILE A 29 -0.24 -2.53 -5.37
N LEU A 30 0.55 -3.59 -5.56
CA LEU A 30 0.50 -4.82 -4.79
C LEU A 30 1.42 -4.73 -3.56
N SER A 31 1.04 -5.40 -2.47
CA SER A 31 1.84 -5.43 -1.24
C SER A 31 3.00 -6.42 -1.23
N SER A 32 3.13 -7.25 -2.26
CA SER A 32 4.22 -8.24 -2.34
C SER A 32 5.59 -7.57 -2.35
N GLY A 33 6.48 -8.02 -1.46
CA GLY A 33 7.85 -7.53 -1.38
C GLY A 33 8.00 -6.18 -0.67
N VAL A 34 6.93 -5.62 -0.11
CA VAL A 34 6.96 -4.40 0.71
C VAL A 34 6.71 -4.80 2.16
N ASP A 35 7.53 -4.27 3.08
CA ASP A 35 7.30 -4.42 4.51
C ASP A 35 5.95 -3.79 4.89
N GLU A 36 5.15 -4.45 5.72
CA GLU A 36 3.81 -3.97 6.08
C GLU A 36 3.82 -2.57 6.69
N LYS A 37 4.87 -2.20 7.43
CA LYS A 37 5.01 -0.88 8.05
C LYS A 37 5.32 0.20 7.03
N LEU A 38 5.92 -0.17 5.89
CA LEU A 38 6.23 0.74 4.78
C LEU A 38 5.07 0.87 3.79
N PHE A 39 4.13 -0.08 3.78
CA PHE A 39 3.09 -0.14 2.77
C PHE A 39 2.18 1.09 2.73
N PRO A 40 1.72 1.68 3.86
CA PRO A 40 0.94 2.93 3.83
C PRO A 40 1.68 4.09 3.15
N ARG A 41 2.98 4.25 3.41
CA ARG A 41 3.83 5.24 2.74
C ARG A 41 3.96 4.95 1.24
N ALA A 42 4.10 3.68 0.87
CA ALA A 42 4.17 3.26 -0.52
C ALA A 42 2.88 3.61 -1.28
N VAL A 43 1.71 3.39 -0.68
CA VAL A 43 0.40 3.77 -1.27
C VAL A 43 0.34 5.27 -1.53
N ARG A 44 0.67 6.10 -0.52
CA ARG A 44 0.70 7.58 -0.69
C ARG A 44 1.58 8.00 -1.86
N ILE A 45 2.81 7.48 -1.93
CA ILE A 45 3.76 7.83 -2.99
C ILE A 45 3.27 7.37 -4.37
N ALA A 46 2.73 6.16 -4.48
CA ALA A 46 2.21 5.64 -5.74
C ALA A 46 1.01 6.47 -6.24
N MET A 47 0.10 6.85 -5.34
CA MET A 47 -1.05 7.70 -5.68
C MET A 47 -0.61 9.12 -6.06
N SER A 48 0.40 9.69 -5.39
CA SER A 48 1.03 10.95 -5.83
C SER A 48 1.65 10.87 -7.22
N ALA A 49 2.00 9.67 -7.69
CA ALA A 49 2.51 9.44 -9.04
C ALA A 49 1.41 9.15 -10.07
N GLY A 50 0.14 8.99 -9.67
CA GLY A 50 -1.00 8.75 -10.56
C GLY A 50 -1.78 7.46 -10.30
N ALA A 51 -1.33 6.58 -9.40
CA ALA A 51 -2.07 5.38 -9.02
C ALA A 51 -3.44 5.71 -8.40
N SER A 52 -4.37 4.75 -8.47
CA SER A 52 -5.73 4.87 -7.95
C SER A 52 -5.96 4.12 -6.64
N GLY A 53 -4.91 3.55 -6.03
CA GLY A 53 -5.00 2.86 -4.74
C GLY A 53 -4.10 1.63 -4.65
N PHE A 54 -4.58 0.60 -3.96
CA PHE A 54 -3.84 -0.64 -3.70
C PHE A 54 -4.71 -1.89 -3.87
N LEU A 55 -4.04 -3.02 -4.10
CA LEU A 55 -4.59 -4.37 -3.94
C LEU A 55 -3.63 -5.16 -3.03
N ALA A 56 -4.00 -5.32 -1.76
CA ALA A 56 -3.08 -5.83 -0.73
C ALA A 56 -3.60 -7.09 -0.05
N GLY A 57 -2.70 -8.08 0.07
CA GLY A 57 -2.93 -9.29 0.87
C GLY A 57 -1.97 -9.36 2.05
N ARG A 58 -0.73 -9.80 1.82
CA ARG A 58 0.24 -10.11 2.89
C ARG A 58 0.48 -8.95 3.88
N ALA A 59 0.58 -7.71 3.41
CA ALA A 59 0.74 -6.55 4.31
C ALA A 59 -0.45 -6.34 5.28
N VAL A 60 -1.59 -6.98 5.05
CA VAL A 60 -2.78 -6.90 5.90
C VAL A 60 -2.84 -8.09 6.87
N TRP A 61 -2.71 -9.33 6.38
CA TRP A 61 -3.02 -10.54 7.16
C TRP A 61 -1.86 -11.52 7.35
N SER A 62 -0.68 -11.30 6.76
CA SER A 62 0.40 -12.31 6.90
C SER A 62 0.95 -12.42 8.34
N SER A 63 0.93 -11.32 9.10
CA SER A 63 1.45 -11.29 10.48
C SER A 63 0.59 -12.10 11.47
N VAL A 64 -0.63 -12.48 11.09
CA VAL A 64 -1.54 -13.23 11.98
C VAL A 64 -1.52 -14.73 11.71
N ILE A 65 -0.83 -15.18 10.68
CA ILE A 65 -0.72 -16.61 10.35
C ILE A 65 0.02 -17.32 11.49
N GLY A 66 -0.59 -18.37 12.03
CA GLY A 66 0.00 -19.19 13.10
C GLY A 66 -0.22 -18.64 14.52
N LEU A 67 -0.92 -17.50 14.67
CA LEU A 67 -1.39 -17.02 15.97
C LEU A 67 -2.67 -17.78 16.40
N PRO A 68 -2.94 -17.90 17.71
CA PRO A 68 -4.20 -18.47 18.19
C PRO A 68 -5.38 -17.55 17.89
N ASP A 69 -6.57 -18.14 17.72
CA ASP A 69 -7.83 -17.45 17.46
C ASP A 69 -7.82 -16.54 16.21
N ASN A 70 -8.04 -17.16 15.05
CA ASN A 70 -8.00 -16.49 13.76
C ASN A 70 -8.97 -15.30 13.66
N GLU A 71 -10.17 -15.42 14.22
CA GLU A 71 -11.18 -14.36 14.14
C GLU A 71 -10.74 -13.14 14.95
N LEU A 72 -10.26 -13.36 16.17
CA LEU A 72 -9.76 -12.29 17.02
C LEU A 72 -8.53 -11.61 16.40
N MET A 73 -7.59 -12.38 15.83
CA MET A 73 -6.39 -11.81 15.21
C MET A 73 -6.70 -11.03 13.92
N LEU A 74 -7.62 -11.52 13.09
CA LEU A 74 -8.08 -10.77 11.92
C LEU A 74 -8.76 -9.46 12.34
N ARG A 75 -9.59 -9.49 13.38
CA ARG A 75 -10.33 -8.32 13.87
C ARG A 75 -9.43 -7.28 14.53
N ASP A 76 -8.48 -7.71 15.36
CA ASP A 76 -7.72 -6.80 16.22
C ASP A 76 -6.38 -6.40 15.60
N VAL A 77 -5.87 -7.14 14.60
CA VAL A 77 -4.59 -6.83 13.93
C VAL A 77 -4.76 -6.51 12.45
N ALA A 78 -5.44 -7.36 11.67
CA ALA A 78 -5.51 -7.19 10.22
C ALA A 78 -6.50 -6.06 9.81
N LEU A 79 -7.67 -5.99 10.45
CA LEU A 79 -8.68 -4.98 10.15
C LEU A 79 -8.19 -3.54 10.41
N PRO A 80 -7.50 -3.21 11.52
CA PRO A 80 -6.92 -1.87 11.70
C PRO A 80 -5.92 -1.49 10.60
N LYS A 81 -5.09 -2.44 10.14
CA LYS A 81 -4.17 -2.21 9.02
C LYS A 81 -4.93 -1.89 7.73
N LEU A 82 -5.99 -2.64 7.43
CA LEU A 82 -6.82 -2.40 6.25
C LEU A 82 -7.54 -1.04 6.32
N ARG A 83 -8.09 -0.68 7.49
CA ARG A 83 -8.74 0.63 7.71
C ARG A 83 -7.77 1.78 7.45
N LEU A 84 -6.57 1.71 8.02
CA LEU A 84 -5.53 2.72 7.78
C LEU A 84 -5.20 2.87 6.29
N LEU A 85 -5.12 1.76 5.55
CA LEU A 85 -4.88 1.82 4.10
C LEU A 85 -6.06 2.44 3.34
N GLY A 86 -7.30 2.19 3.77
CA GLY A 86 -8.49 2.86 3.25
C GLY A 86 -8.45 4.38 3.48
N GLU A 87 -8.19 4.80 4.72
CA GLU A 87 -8.05 6.22 5.10
C GLU A 87 -6.97 6.91 4.27
N VAL A 88 -5.83 6.25 4.03
CA VAL A 88 -4.76 6.75 3.17
C VAL A 88 -5.25 7.00 1.74
N VAL A 89 -6.06 6.11 1.18
CA VAL A 89 -6.60 6.26 -0.18
C VAL A 89 -7.61 7.40 -0.22
N ASP A 90 -8.53 7.46 0.75
CA ASP A 90 -9.53 8.51 0.86
C ASP A 90 -8.88 9.90 0.97
N ASP A 91 -7.87 10.03 1.84
CA ASP A 91 -7.05 11.24 1.97
C ASP A 91 -6.43 11.68 0.64
N MET A 92 -5.91 10.72 -0.14
CA MET A 92 -5.22 11.00 -1.39
C MET A 92 -6.19 11.34 -2.52
N MET A 93 -7.37 10.72 -2.55
CA MET A 93 -8.43 11.03 -3.50
C MET A 93 -9.02 12.42 -3.24
N ALA A 94 -9.21 12.79 -1.97
CA ALA A 94 -9.73 14.11 -1.60
C ALA A 94 -8.79 15.28 -1.95
N ARG A 95 -7.49 15.00 -2.14
CA ARG A 95 -6.46 15.99 -2.52
C ARG A 95 -6.25 16.11 -4.04
N ARG A 96 -6.92 15.28 -4.82
CA ARG A 96 -6.72 15.15 -6.27
C ARG A 96 -7.55 16.15 -7.06
#